data_AF-A0A225ML95-F1
#
_entry.id   AF-A0A225ML95-F1
#
_cell.length_a   1.000
_cell.length_b   1.000
_cell.length_c   1.000
_cell.angle_alpha   90.00
_cell.angle_beta   90.00
_cell.angle_gamma   90.00
#
_symmetry.space_group_name_H-M   'P 1'
#
loop_
_entity.id
_entity.type
_entity.pdbx_description
1 polymer ?
#
loop_
_entity_poly.entity_id
_entity_poly.type
_entity_poly.pdbx_seq_one_letter_code
_entity_poly.pdbx_strand_id
1 'polypeptide(L)'
;MNFGLHSHRNRERAMALHRPSPEEIVGRAIEQYQPIAIYVGFSGGNDSRAITHWMMNNVPGCQPFHANTGIGIEATRQYVRDTCQQYGWSLNEIRALEDCGQDYDDLCRRFGFPGPDGHRMMYQRLKERCVYQLVKRAKAGHPRNAKVLIATGIRHDESLIRMGYAGREINKVRAQVWINPIYWWPKAQRDEYNAASGIPENPVAARLGMSGECGCGAYSHPGELERWRVVDPTFGQRIDRLQAEVLARGFTWSWEGRPPAGGHNPNQGNLFHPLCVGCEKSAIVQAELRELEQEQS
;
A
#
# COMPACT_ATOMS: atom_id res chain seq x y z
N MET A 1 6.02 45.19 -26.54
CA MET A 1 6.66 43.84 -26.55
C MET A 1 6.25 43.13 -25.28
N ASN A 2 5.33 42.16 -25.35
CA ASN A 2 4.82 41.46 -24.18
C ASN A 2 4.80 39.95 -24.49
N PHE A 3 5.98 39.34 -24.55
CA PHE A 3 6.21 37.95 -24.99
C PHE A 3 6.50 36.96 -23.85
N GLY A 4 6.23 37.33 -22.58
CA GLY A 4 6.68 36.53 -21.43
C GLY A 4 5.62 35.68 -20.71
N LEU A 5 4.32 36.02 -20.82
CA LEU A 5 3.28 35.46 -19.93
C LEU A 5 2.40 34.37 -20.57
N HIS A 6 2.46 34.19 -21.89
CA HIS A 6 1.67 33.18 -22.61
C HIS A 6 2.34 31.80 -22.70
N SER A 7 3.65 31.67 -22.44
CA SER A 7 4.35 30.39 -22.56
C SER A 7 4.22 29.48 -21.33
N HIS A 8 4.09 30.05 -20.13
CA HIS A 8 3.96 29.28 -18.88
C HIS A 8 2.58 28.62 -18.73
N ARG A 9 1.49 29.35 -19.01
CA ARG A 9 0.12 28.79 -18.95
C ARG A 9 -0.16 27.72 -20.01
N ASN A 10 0.49 27.82 -21.18
CA ASN A 10 0.40 26.80 -22.22
C ASN A 10 1.23 25.54 -21.89
N ARG A 11 2.37 25.68 -21.20
CA ARG A 11 3.12 24.52 -20.65
C ARG A 11 2.33 23.78 -19.56
N GLU A 12 1.68 24.51 -18.65
CA GLU A 12 0.85 23.91 -17.60
C GLU A 12 -0.41 23.23 -18.14
N ARG A 13 -1.04 23.79 -19.18
CA ARG A 13 -2.17 23.14 -19.89
C ARG A 13 -1.77 21.94 -20.76
N ALA A 14 -0.59 21.97 -21.38
CA ALA A 14 -0.08 20.83 -22.15
C ALA A 14 0.33 19.65 -21.25
N MET A 15 0.87 19.93 -20.05
CA MET A 15 1.15 18.91 -19.03
C MET A 15 -0.12 18.24 -18.48
N ALA A 16 -1.29 18.88 -18.54
CA ALA A 16 -2.56 18.29 -18.08
C ALA A 16 -3.13 17.21 -19.02
N LEU A 17 -2.55 17.02 -20.21
CA LEU A 17 -2.95 16.00 -21.20
C LEU A 17 -1.88 14.91 -21.40
N HIS A 18 -0.64 15.15 -20.99
CA HIS A 18 0.43 14.15 -21.09
C HIS A 18 0.31 13.14 -19.94
N ARG A 19 0.05 11.88 -20.26
CA ARG A 19 0.10 10.76 -19.32
C ARG A 19 1.48 10.13 -19.41
N PRO A 20 2.44 10.49 -18.53
CA PRO A 20 3.79 10.01 -18.68
C PRO A 20 3.88 8.49 -18.55
N SER A 21 4.79 7.89 -19.33
CA SER A 21 5.07 6.47 -19.28
C SER A 21 5.80 6.09 -17.97
N PRO A 22 5.84 4.79 -17.60
CA PRO A 22 6.67 4.33 -16.48
C PRO A 22 8.13 4.78 -16.59
N GLU A 23 8.72 4.69 -17.79
CA GLU A 23 10.10 5.11 -18.08
C GLU A 23 10.29 6.62 -17.85
N GLU A 24 9.35 7.45 -18.31
CA GLU A 24 9.41 8.91 -18.11
C GLU A 24 9.30 9.28 -16.62
N ILE A 25 8.41 8.62 -15.87
CA ILE A 25 8.24 8.86 -14.42
C ILE A 25 9.51 8.49 -13.66
N VAL A 26 10.08 7.31 -13.94
CA VAL A 26 11.29 6.83 -13.28
C VAL A 26 12.50 7.70 -13.66
N GLY A 27 12.68 7.99 -14.95
CA GLY A 27 13.78 8.79 -15.46
C GLY A 27 13.82 10.18 -14.83
N ARG A 28 12.67 10.87 -14.81
CA ARG A 28 12.53 12.18 -14.14
C ARG A 28 12.89 12.12 -12.66
N ALA A 29 12.46 11.08 -11.95
CA ALA A 29 12.74 10.94 -10.52
C ALA A 29 14.23 10.66 -10.24
N ILE A 30 14.87 9.80 -11.04
CA ILE A 30 16.31 9.52 -10.92
C ILE A 30 17.13 10.77 -11.23
N GLU A 31 16.83 11.44 -12.35
CA GLU A 31 17.53 12.67 -12.76
C GLU A 31 17.41 13.76 -11.69
N GLN A 32 16.19 14.04 -11.22
CA GLN A 32 15.93 15.12 -10.28
C GLN A 32 16.51 14.87 -8.88
N TYR A 33 16.44 13.62 -8.38
CA TYR A 33 16.71 13.34 -6.97
C TYR A 33 18.01 12.57 -6.72
N GLN A 34 18.64 12.02 -7.75
CA GLN A 34 19.90 11.27 -7.68
C GLN A 34 19.91 10.29 -6.49
N PRO A 35 18.96 9.33 -6.43
CA PRO A 35 18.80 8.47 -5.26
C PRO A 35 20.00 7.54 -5.09
N ILE A 36 20.41 7.34 -3.84
CA ILE A 36 21.51 6.41 -3.49
C ILE A 36 21.05 4.94 -3.50
N ALA A 37 19.73 4.71 -3.46
CA ALA A 37 19.12 3.38 -3.48
C ALA A 37 17.71 3.46 -4.08
N ILE A 38 17.31 2.41 -4.79
CA ILE A 38 16.03 2.28 -5.47
C ILE A 38 15.35 1.00 -5.00
N TYR A 39 14.12 1.13 -4.53
CA TYR A 39 13.29 0.00 -4.09
C TYR A 39 11.94 -0.01 -4.80
N VAL A 40 11.32 -1.18 -4.88
CA VAL A 40 9.92 -1.34 -5.32
C VAL A 40 9.12 -2.09 -4.26
N GLY A 41 7.96 -1.55 -3.87
CA GLY A 41 7.08 -2.19 -2.90
C GLY A 41 6.39 -3.42 -3.49
N PHE A 42 6.69 -4.60 -2.96
CA PHE A 42 6.10 -5.87 -3.39
C PHE A 42 5.22 -6.45 -2.28
N SER A 43 3.90 -6.21 -2.35
CA SER A 43 2.94 -6.66 -1.33
C SER A 43 2.26 -7.99 -1.66
N GLY A 44 2.40 -8.48 -2.89
CA GLY A 44 1.67 -9.65 -3.40
C GLY A 44 0.27 -9.34 -3.91
N GLY A 45 -0.12 -8.06 -4.03
CA GLY A 45 -1.31 -7.64 -4.77
C GLY A 45 -1.02 -7.49 -6.27
N ASN A 46 -2.06 -7.49 -7.10
CA ASN A 46 -1.90 -7.49 -8.56
C ASN A 46 -1.13 -6.29 -9.13
N ASP A 47 -1.32 -5.09 -8.58
CA ASP A 47 -0.60 -3.90 -9.04
C ASP A 47 0.84 -3.91 -8.54
N SER A 48 1.06 -4.37 -7.31
CA SER A 48 2.41 -4.58 -6.75
C SER A 48 3.20 -5.63 -7.54
N ARG A 49 2.51 -6.64 -8.07
CA ARG A 49 3.08 -7.70 -8.92
C ARG A 49 3.57 -7.11 -10.25
N ALA A 50 2.70 -6.37 -10.94
CA ALA A 50 3.04 -5.72 -12.20
C ALA A 50 4.19 -4.72 -12.04
N ILE A 51 4.12 -3.82 -11.04
CA ILE A 51 5.18 -2.82 -10.85
C ILE A 51 6.50 -3.45 -10.41
N THR A 52 6.48 -4.48 -9.57
CA THR A 52 7.72 -5.15 -9.14
C THR A 52 8.39 -5.79 -10.34
N HIS A 53 7.66 -6.57 -11.14
CA HIS A 53 8.22 -7.16 -12.35
C HIS A 53 8.75 -6.09 -13.31
N TRP A 54 7.99 -5.02 -13.57
CA TRP A 54 8.42 -3.95 -14.46
C TRP A 54 9.69 -3.25 -13.94
N MET A 55 9.73 -2.85 -12.66
CA MET A 55 10.88 -2.17 -12.07
C MET A 55 12.13 -3.05 -12.08
N MET A 56 12.01 -4.32 -11.70
CA MET A 56 13.14 -5.25 -11.63
C MET A 56 13.76 -5.55 -13.00
N ASN A 57 13.00 -5.43 -14.09
CA ASN A 57 13.50 -5.65 -15.45
C ASN A 57 13.97 -4.36 -16.16
N ASN A 58 13.54 -3.17 -15.71
CA ASN A 58 13.80 -1.92 -16.43
C ASN A 58 14.65 -0.91 -15.65
N VAL A 59 14.85 -1.10 -14.34
CA VAL A 59 15.57 -0.14 -13.49
C VAL A 59 16.78 -0.81 -12.82
N PRO A 60 18.00 -0.57 -13.35
CA PRO A 60 19.22 -1.14 -12.79
C PRO A 60 19.39 -0.81 -11.31
N GLY A 61 19.76 -1.80 -10.51
CA GLY A 61 19.98 -1.65 -9.07
C GLY A 61 18.70 -1.56 -8.23
N CYS A 62 17.51 -1.64 -8.82
CA CYS A 62 16.26 -1.75 -8.07
C CYS A 62 16.23 -3.06 -7.27
N GLN A 63 15.67 -3.01 -6.05
CA GLN A 63 15.44 -4.19 -5.21
C GLN A 63 13.99 -4.24 -4.69
N PRO A 64 13.37 -5.42 -4.57
CA PRO A 64 12.05 -5.53 -3.96
C PRO A 64 12.11 -5.28 -2.46
N PHE A 65 11.10 -4.59 -1.96
CA PHE A 65 10.86 -4.29 -0.55
C PHE A 65 9.48 -4.82 -0.13
N HIS A 66 9.44 -5.61 0.94
CA HIS A 66 8.21 -6.09 1.55
C HIS A 66 8.10 -5.56 2.98
N ALA A 67 7.08 -4.74 3.24
CA ALA A 67 6.71 -4.34 4.60
C ALA A 67 5.82 -5.43 5.19
N ASN A 68 6.39 -6.34 5.96
CA ASN A 68 5.64 -7.38 6.66
C ASN A 68 5.02 -6.78 7.93
N THR A 69 3.71 -6.58 7.91
CA THR A 69 2.92 -6.00 9.01
C THR A 69 2.75 -6.91 10.21
N GLY A 70 3.10 -8.19 10.12
CA GLY A 70 2.88 -9.18 11.18
C GLY A 70 1.43 -9.66 11.33
N ILE A 71 0.45 -9.06 10.63
CA ILE A 71 -0.97 -9.46 10.69
C ILE A 71 -1.53 -10.11 9.42
N GLY A 72 -0.91 -9.93 8.25
CA GLY A 72 -1.34 -10.63 7.03
C GLY A 72 -1.28 -12.15 7.07
N ILE A 73 -1.88 -12.76 6.05
CA ILE A 73 -1.84 -14.20 5.78
C ILE A 73 -0.41 -14.61 5.40
N GLU A 74 0.10 -15.67 6.04
CA GLU A 74 1.48 -16.12 5.83
C GLU A 74 1.73 -16.57 4.39
N ALA A 75 0.74 -17.18 3.73
CA ALA A 75 0.85 -17.59 2.33
C ALA A 75 1.14 -16.42 1.37
N THR A 76 0.68 -15.20 1.67
CA THR A 76 1.05 -13.99 0.89
C THR A 76 2.54 -13.68 1.04
N ARG A 77 3.08 -13.78 2.25
CA ARG A 77 4.50 -13.52 2.52
C ARG A 77 5.37 -14.59 1.86
N GLN A 78 4.94 -15.85 1.95
CA GLN A 78 5.63 -16.95 1.29
C GLN A 78 5.63 -16.77 -0.23
N TYR A 79 4.49 -16.40 -0.83
CA TYR A 79 4.42 -16.03 -2.25
C TYR A 79 5.45 -14.95 -2.64
N VAL A 80 5.57 -13.87 -1.84
CA VAL A 80 6.54 -12.80 -2.11
C VAL A 80 7.99 -13.31 -2.04
N ARG A 81 8.31 -14.12 -1.02
CA ARG A 81 9.63 -14.73 -0.84
C ARG A 81 9.96 -15.68 -2.00
N ASP A 82 9.06 -16.60 -2.32
CA ASP A 82 9.22 -17.60 -3.39
C ASP A 82 9.36 -16.92 -4.75
N THR A 83 8.56 -15.89 -5.03
CA THR A 83 8.67 -15.12 -6.28
C THR A 83 10.04 -14.44 -6.38
N CYS A 84 10.50 -13.78 -5.31
CA CYS A 84 11.83 -13.18 -5.32
C CYS A 84 12.93 -14.23 -5.50
N GLN A 85 12.82 -15.37 -4.83
CA GLN A 85 13.77 -16.48 -4.98
C GLN A 85 13.79 -17.03 -6.41
N GLN A 86 12.62 -17.26 -7.01
CA GLN A 86 12.47 -17.77 -8.37
C GLN A 86 13.16 -16.88 -9.40
N TYR A 87 13.06 -15.56 -9.24
CA TYR A 87 13.64 -14.58 -10.15
C TYR A 87 15.05 -14.12 -9.74
N GLY A 88 15.62 -14.66 -8.66
CA GLY A 88 16.93 -14.26 -8.14
C GLY A 88 16.98 -12.83 -7.59
N TRP A 89 15.85 -12.26 -7.20
CA TRP A 89 15.75 -10.91 -6.65
C TRP A 89 16.10 -10.87 -5.16
N SER A 90 16.93 -9.89 -4.76
CA SER A 90 17.30 -9.68 -3.36
C SER A 90 16.19 -8.97 -2.58
N LEU A 91 15.34 -9.75 -1.90
CA LEU A 91 14.22 -9.25 -1.11
C LEU A 91 14.67 -8.52 0.17
N ASN A 92 14.23 -7.28 0.31
CA ASN A 92 14.30 -6.52 1.56
C ASN A 92 12.99 -6.69 2.33
N GLU A 93 12.86 -7.74 3.13
CA GLU A 93 11.74 -7.91 4.05
C GLU A 93 12.03 -7.18 5.38
N ILE A 94 11.16 -6.24 5.74
CA ILE A 94 11.21 -5.55 7.04
C ILE A 94 9.96 -5.91 7.82
N ARG A 95 10.14 -6.51 8.99
CA ARG A 95 9.06 -7.05 9.82
C ARG A 95 8.69 -6.07 10.93
N ALA A 96 7.39 -5.82 11.08
CA ALA A 96 6.88 -4.85 12.04
C ALA A 96 7.30 -5.20 13.48
N LEU A 97 7.21 -6.48 13.87
CA LEU A 97 7.59 -6.92 15.21
C LEU A 97 9.10 -6.94 15.38
N GLU A 98 9.81 -7.75 14.60
CA GLU A 98 11.23 -8.03 14.82
C GLU A 98 12.14 -6.83 14.51
N ASP A 99 11.82 -6.04 13.47
CA ASP A 99 12.68 -4.93 13.04
C ASP A 99 12.21 -3.56 13.56
N CYS A 100 10.94 -3.45 13.95
CA CYS A 100 10.33 -2.17 14.37
C CYS A 100 9.70 -2.20 15.78
N GLY A 101 9.68 -3.35 16.45
CA GLY A 101 9.09 -3.53 17.78
C GLY A 101 7.60 -3.25 17.85
N GLN A 102 6.87 -3.41 16.74
CA GLN A 102 5.43 -3.18 16.67
C GLN A 102 4.70 -4.51 16.44
N ASP A 103 3.98 -4.97 17.46
CA ASP A 103 3.09 -6.11 17.37
C ASP A 103 1.64 -5.67 17.19
N TYR A 104 0.92 -6.30 16.27
CA TYR A 104 -0.49 -6.00 16.01
C TYR A 104 -1.38 -6.43 17.18
N ASP A 105 -1.14 -7.61 17.76
CA ASP A 105 -1.99 -8.13 18.82
C ASP A 105 -1.89 -7.22 20.06
N ASP A 106 -0.69 -6.75 20.41
CA ASP A 106 -0.48 -5.77 21.48
C ASP A 106 -1.14 -4.42 21.20
N LEU A 107 -1.11 -3.93 19.96
CA LEU A 107 -1.82 -2.71 19.58
C LEU A 107 -3.33 -2.89 19.77
N CYS A 108 -3.90 -4.03 19.37
CA CYS A 108 -5.32 -4.33 19.58
C CYS A 108 -5.68 -4.49 21.05
N ARG A 109 -4.86 -5.18 21.85
CA ARG A 109 -5.07 -5.29 23.31
C ARG A 109 -5.09 -3.93 24.00
N ARG A 110 -4.31 -2.97 23.50
CA ARG A 110 -4.18 -1.64 24.09
C ARG A 110 -5.22 -0.63 23.60
N PHE A 111 -5.64 -0.72 22.34
CA PHE A 111 -6.46 0.30 21.68
C PHE A 111 -7.76 -0.22 21.06
N GLY A 112 -8.03 -1.52 21.17
CA GLY A 112 -9.11 -2.19 20.47
C GLY A 112 -8.76 -2.44 19.00
N PHE A 113 -9.66 -3.12 18.28
CA PHE A 113 -9.54 -3.24 16.82
C PHE A 113 -9.69 -1.87 16.15
N PRO A 114 -8.93 -1.58 15.09
CA PRO A 114 -9.05 -0.30 14.41
C PRO A 114 -10.36 -0.26 13.62
N GLY A 115 -11.01 0.92 13.58
CA GLY A 115 -11.92 1.29 12.50
C GLY A 115 -11.21 2.19 11.48
N PRO A 116 -11.94 2.83 10.55
CA PRO A 116 -11.37 3.74 9.54
C PRO A 116 -10.45 4.82 10.14
N ASP A 117 -10.88 5.45 11.25
CA ASP A 117 -10.09 6.47 11.94
C ASP A 117 -8.82 5.91 12.61
N GLY A 118 -8.87 4.65 13.04
CA GLY A 118 -7.76 3.91 13.63
C GLY A 118 -6.76 3.38 12.59
N HIS A 119 -7.14 3.33 11.31
CA HIS A 119 -6.30 2.81 10.22
C HIS A 119 -4.95 3.52 10.16
N ARG A 120 -4.92 4.84 10.33
CA ARG A 120 -3.65 5.60 10.28
C ARG A 120 -2.68 5.18 11.37
N MET A 121 -3.17 4.87 12.57
CA MET A 121 -2.32 4.38 13.65
C MET A 121 -1.70 3.03 13.25
N MET A 122 -2.51 2.11 12.73
CA MET A 122 -2.02 0.83 12.24
C MET A 122 -1.03 0.99 11.07
N TYR A 123 -1.33 1.85 10.10
CA TYR A 123 -0.41 2.16 9.00
C TYR A 123 0.93 2.69 9.52
N GLN A 124 0.91 3.70 10.40
CA GLN A 124 2.11 4.29 10.97
C GLN A 124 2.96 3.23 11.68
N ARG A 125 2.31 2.37 12.46
CA ARG A 125 2.99 1.39 13.31
C ARG A 125 3.53 0.22 12.49
N LEU A 126 2.72 -0.34 11.62
CA LEU A 126 2.98 -1.63 10.98
C LEU A 126 3.58 -1.50 9.57
N LYS A 127 3.44 -0.35 8.91
CA LYS A 127 3.99 -0.12 7.55
C LYS A 127 4.97 1.04 7.47
N GLU A 128 4.59 2.21 7.98
CA GLU A 128 5.43 3.42 7.86
C GLU A 128 6.78 3.23 8.58
N ARG A 129 6.79 2.60 9.75
CA ARG A 129 8.02 2.25 10.47
C ARG A 129 8.91 1.27 9.70
N CYS A 130 8.32 0.29 9.00
CA CYS A 130 9.08 -0.62 8.14
C CYS A 130 9.77 0.14 7.01
N VAL A 131 9.07 1.10 6.39
CA VAL A 131 9.67 1.98 5.38
C VAL A 131 10.77 2.85 5.98
N TYR A 132 10.56 3.42 7.18
CA TYR A 132 11.60 4.20 7.85
C TYR A 132 12.83 3.35 8.14
N GLN A 133 12.67 2.09 8.54
CA GLN A 133 13.80 1.18 8.76
C GLN A 133 14.52 0.81 7.46
N LEU A 134 13.80 0.55 6.36
CA LEU A 134 14.40 0.35 5.04
C LEU A 134 15.28 1.54 4.66
N VAL A 135 14.71 2.75 4.73
CA VAL A 135 15.41 4.00 4.37
C VAL A 135 16.60 4.25 5.30
N LYS A 136 16.49 3.91 6.59
CA LYS A 136 17.58 4.02 7.55
C LYS A 136 18.73 3.07 7.18
N ARG A 137 18.43 1.81 6.86
CA ARG A 137 19.41 0.80 6.43
C ARG A 137 20.10 1.21 5.13
N ALA A 138 19.33 1.61 4.12
CA ALA A 138 19.84 2.06 2.83
C ALA A 138 20.78 3.28 2.91
N LYS A 139 20.60 4.12 3.93
CA LYS A 139 21.39 5.34 4.15
C LYS A 139 22.55 5.16 5.12
N ALA A 140 22.85 3.94 5.58
CA ALA A 140 24.02 3.70 6.42
C ALA A 140 25.28 4.17 5.68
N GLY A 141 26.09 5.03 6.32
CA GLY A 141 27.28 5.63 5.69
C GLY A 141 27.02 6.81 4.74
N HIS A 142 25.76 7.23 4.55
CA HIS A 142 25.40 8.34 3.68
C HIS A 142 24.86 9.57 4.43
N PRO A 143 24.91 10.78 3.83
CA PRO A 143 24.35 11.99 4.42
C PRO A 143 22.86 11.87 4.78
N ARG A 144 22.43 12.60 5.83
CA ARG A 144 21.02 12.61 6.28
C ARG A 144 20.03 13.07 5.20
N ASN A 145 20.46 13.86 4.23
CA ASN A 145 19.62 14.32 3.12
C ASN A 145 19.63 13.39 1.90
N ALA A 146 20.48 12.35 1.86
CA ALA A 146 20.54 11.37 0.77
C ALA A 146 19.15 10.76 0.50
N LYS A 147 18.83 10.60 -0.78
CA LYS A 147 17.49 10.19 -1.24
C LYS A 147 17.44 8.69 -1.48
N VAL A 148 16.33 8.09 -1.05
CA VAL A 148 15.98 6.71 -1.34
C VAL A 148 14.69 6.77 -2.14
N LEU A 149 14.71 6.18 -3.32
CA LEU A 149 13.55 6.12 -4.20
C LEU A 149 12.77 4.83 -3.94
N ILE A 150 11.44 4.92 -3.86
CA ILE A 150 10.54 3.80 -3.56
C ILE A 150 9.38 3.84 -4.55
N ALA A 151 9.31 2.84 -5.43
CA ALA A 151 8.23 2.67 -6.37
C ALA A 151 7.05 1.91 -5.74
N THR A 152 5.81 2.29 -6.09
CA THR A 152 4.59 1.59 -5.66
C THR A 152 3.65 1.35 -6.82
N GLY A 153 2.71 0.42 -6.64
CA GLY A 153 1.73 0.03 -7.65
C GLY A 153 0.47 0.90 -7.68
N ILE A 154 0.47 2.10 -7.06
CA ILE A 154 -0.72 2.97 -7.10
C ILE A 154 -1.04 3.34 -8.54
N ARG A 155 -2.30 3.16 -8.95
CA ARG A 155 -2.84 3.58 -10.25
C ARG A 155 -3.90 4.66 -10.08
N HIS A 156 -3.98 5.56 -11.06
CA HIS A 156 -4.95 6.65 -11.17
C HIS A 156 -6.38 6.14 -11.04
N ASP A 157 -6.75 5.12 -11.83
CA ASP A 157 -8.09 4.53 -11.85
C ASP A 157 -8.41 3.78 -10.56
N GLU A 158 -7.40 3.50 -9.72
CA GLU A 158 -7.63 2.94 -8.40
C GLU A 158 -7.94 3.97 -7.33
N SER A 159 -7.53 5.22 -7.50
CA SER A 159 -7.84 6.29 -6.56
C SER A 159 -9.16 7.00 -6.90
N LEU A 160 -10.30 6.28 -6.90
CA LEU A 160 -11.63 6.88 -7.15
C LEU A 160 -12.01 8.00 -6.15
N ILE A 161 -11.34 8.09 -4.99
CA ILE A 161 -11.74 9.03 -3.92
C ILE A 161 -11.38 10.48 -4.18
N ARG A 162 -10.43 10.84 -5.08
CA ARG A 162 -10.21 12.27 -5.34
C ARG A 162 -9.80 12.52 -6.78
N MET A 163 -10.58 13.38 -7.43
CA MET A 163 -10.14 14.33 -8.47
C MET A 163 -8.93 15.23 -8.03
N GLY A 164 -8.13 14.81 -7.04
CA GLY A 164 -6.98 15.50 -6.46
C GLY A 164 -5.73 14.63 -6.28
N TYR A 165 -5.68 13.43 -6.90
CA TYR A 165 -4.47 12.62 -7.03
C TYR A 165 -3.71 12.84 -8.36
N ALA A 166 -4.32 13.51 -9.36
CA ALA A 166 -3.62 13.88 -10.59
C ALA A 166 -2.29 14.59 -10.30
N GLY A 167 -1.20 14.16 -10.96
CA GLY A 167 0.14 14.70 -10.74
C GLY A 167 0.92 14.13 -9.54
N ARG A 168 0.43 13.06 -8.88
CA ARG A 168 1.15 12.37 -7.80
C ARG A 168 2.00 11.18 -8.26
N GLU A 169 2.53 11.23 -9.48
CA GLU A 169 3.44 10.18 -9.99
C GLU A 169 4.75 10.17 -9.22
N ILE A 170 5.18 11.33 -8.71
CA ILE A 170 6.43 11.53 -7.96
C ILE A 170 6.12 12.41 -6.75
N ASN A 171 6.34 11.89 -5.54
CA ASN A 171 6.12 12.63 -4.29
C ASN A 171 7.35 12.50 -3.39
N LYS A 172 7.84 13.60 -2.84
CA LYS A 172 8.97 13.58 -1.91
C LYS A 172 8.52 13.86 -0.49
N VAL A 173 8.85 12.97 0.43
CA VAL A 173 8.69 13.15 1.88
C VAL A 173 10.06 12.96 2.54
N ARG A 174 10.69 14.06 2.95
CA ARG A 174 12.03 14.09 3.55
C ARG A 174 13.10 13.44 2.64
N ALA A 175 13.54 12.22 2.97
CA ALA A 175 14.51 11.43 2.23
C ALA A 175 13.87 10.39 1.30
N GLN A 176 12.57 10.15 1.45
CA GLN A 176 11.82 9.22 0.62
C GLN A 176 11.32 9.93 -0.64
N VAL A 177 11.65 9.38 -1.79
CA VAL A 177 11.11 9.79 -3.09
C VAL A 177 10.20 8.67 -3.54
N TRP A 178 8.89 8.87 -3.40
CA TRP A 178 7.87 7.91 -3.79
C TRP A 178 7.53 8.11 -5.26
N ILE A 179 7.55 7.03 -6.03
CA ILE A 179 7.11 7.06 -7.43
C ILE A 179 6.03 6.02 -7.71
N ASN A 180 5.18 6.31 -8.68
CA ASN A 180 4.12 5.42 -9.15
C ASN A 180 4.28 5.23 -10.67
N PRO A 181 5.17 4.33 -11.14
CA PRO A 181 5.49 4.25 -12.57
C PRO A 181 4.32 3.78 -13.42
N ILE A 182 3.50 2.87 -12.89
CA ILE A 182 2.29 2.38 -13.57
C ILE A 182 1.04 3.24 -13.28
N TYR A 183 1.23 4.49 -12.82
CA TYR A 183 0.13 5.33 -12.37
C TYR A 183 -0.97 5.48 -13.42
N TRP A 184 -0.60 5.58 -14.70
CA TRP A 184 -1.55 5.76 -15.79
C TRP A 184 -1.99 4.47 -16.48
N TRP A 185 -1.55 3.30 -16.01
CA TRP A 185 -2.03 2.04 -16.58
C TRP A 185 -3.49 1.81 -16.19
N PRO A 186 -4.40 1.58 -17.14
CA PRO A 186 -5.73 1.07 -16.83
C PRO A 186 -5.64 -0.37 -16.32
N LYS A 187 -6.73 -0.85 -15.69
CA LYS A 187 -6.80 -2.21 -15.15
C LYS A 187 -6.50 -3.27 -16.22
N ALA A 188 -7.07 -3.11 -17.42
CA ALA A 188 -6.86 -4.02 -18.54
C ALA A 188 -5.38 -4.15 -18.93
N GLN A 189 -4.66 -3.03 -19.05
CA GLN A 189 -3.22 -3.04 -19.35
C GLN A 189 -2.41 -3.72 -18.24
N ARG A 190 -2.73 -3.46 -16.97
CA ARG A 190 -2.07 -4.13 -15.84
C ARG A 190 -2.31 -5.65 -15.85
N ASP A 191 -3.53 -6.08 -16.16
CA ASP A 191 -3.89 -7.49 -16.21
C ASP A 191 -3.20 -8.21 -17.37
N GLU A 192 -3.18 -7.58 -18.55
CA GLU A 192 -2.44 -8.06 -19.72
C GLU A 192 -0.94 -8.17 -19.45
N TYR A 193 -0.34 -7.16 -18.81
CA TYR A 193 1.07 -7.19 -18.43
C TYR A 193 1.37 -8.35 -17.47
N ASN A 194 0.55 -8.54 -16.43
CA ASN A 194 0.72 -9.64 -15.50
C ASN A 194 0.64 -11.00 -16.22
N ALA A 195 -0.33 -11.19 -17.11
CA ALA A 195 -0.50 -12.41 -17.89
C ALA A 195 0.71 -12.68 -18.81
N ALA A 196 1.25 -11.65 -19.45
CA ALA A 196 2.39 -11.77 -20.36
C ALA A 196 3.75 -11.92 -19.66
N SER A 197 3.89 -11.39 -18.43
CA SER A 197 5.18 -11.35 -17.72
C SER A 197 5.64 -12.70 -17.15
N GLY A 198 4.75 -13.69 -17.04
CA GLY A 198 5.05 -14.99 -16.45
C GLY A 198 5.24 -14.98 -14.92
N ILE A 199 5.08 -13.83 -14.26
CA ILE A 199 5.15 -13.75 -12.80
C ILE A 199 3.94 -14.47 -12.17
N PRO A 200 4.17 -15.42 -11.23
CA PRO A 200 3.09 -16.23 -10.67
C PRO A 200 2.02 -15.36 -10.00
N GLU A 201 0.77 -15.81 -10.00
CA GLU A 201 -0.29 -15.14 -9.25
C GLU A 201 -0.21 -15.49 -7.76
N ASN A 202 -0.49 -14.52 -6.89
CA ASN A 202 -0.63 -14.79 -5.47
C ASN A 202 -1.97 -15.51 -5.22
N PRO A 203 -1.96 -16.75 -4.71
CA PRO A 203 -3.20 -17.51 -4.48
C PRO A 203 -4.10 -16.83 -3.45
N VAL A 204 -3.55 -16.07 -2.52
CA VAL A 204 -4.33 -15.29 -1.55
C VAL A 204 -5.02 -14.12 -2.26
N ALA A 205 -4.32 -13.42 -3.15
CA ALA A 205 -4.89 -12.31 -3.89
C ALA A 205 -5.98 -12.74 -4.87
N ALA A 206 -5.83 -13.90 -5.50
CA ALA A 206 -6.85 -14.48 -6.37
C ALA A 206 -8.16 -14.77 -5.60
N ARG A 207 -8.07 -15.18 -4.33
CA ARG A 207 -9.23 -15.54 -3.50
C ARG A 207 -9.84 -14.37 -2.74
N LEU A 208 -9.01 -13.46 -2.20
CA LEU A 208 -9.49 -12.31 -1.41
C LEU A 208 -9.75 -11.06 -2.24
N GLY A 209 -9.28 -11.00 -3.50
CA GLY A 209 -9.31 -9.79 -4.32
C GLY A 209 -8.33 -8.70 -3.86
N MET A 210 -7.48 -9.00 -2.86
CA MET A 210 -6.48 -8.09 -2.30
C MET A 210 -5.24 -8.88 -1.86
N SER A 211 -4.11 -8.21 -1.66
CA SER A 211 -2.83 -8.89 -1.36
C SER A 211 -2.86 -9.87 -0.19
N GLY A 212 -3.70 -9.65 0.83
CA GLY A 212 -3.70 -10.40 2.09
C GLY A 212 -2.55 -10.06 3.04
N GLU A 213 -1.69 -9.09 2.70
CA GLU A 213 -0.56 -8.68 3.53
C GLU A 213 -1.03 -7.95 4.80
N CYS A 214 -2.10 -7.16 4.74
CA CYS A 214 -2.59 -6.40 5.88
C CYS A 214 -4.01 -6.86 6.26
N GLY A 215 -4.11 -7.63 7.34
CA GLY A 215 -5.39 -8.07 7.93
C GLY A 215 -5.83 -7.22 9.12
N CYS A 216 -5.57 -5.91 9.11
CA CYS A 216 -5.77 -5.06 10.30
C CYS A 216 -7.23 -4.80 10.68
N GLY A 217 -8.20 -5.14 9.83
CA GLY A 217 -9.63 -4.96 10.14
C GLY A 217 -10.17 -3.53 10.02
N ALA A 218 -9.32 -2.52 9.79
CA ALA A 218 -9.71 -1.11 9.85
C ALA A 218 -10.84 -0.70 8.89
N TYR A 219 -10.91 -1.35 7.73
CA TYR A 219 -11.97 -1.17 6.74
C TYR A 219 -12.77 -2.45 6.53
N SER A 220 -12.71 -3.39 7.47
CA SER A 220 -13.44 -4.64 7.34
C SER A 220 -14.95 -4.45 7.45
N HIS A 221 -15.69 -5.43 6.96
CA HIS A 221 -17.15 -5.44 6.95
C HIS A 221 -17.70 -6.76 7.50
N PRO A 222 -18.98 -6.80 7.90
CA PRO A 222 -19.61 -8.03 8.35
C PRO A 222 -19.42 -9.17 7.34
N GLY A 223 -18.92 -10.31 7.82
CA GLY A 223 -18.65 -11.51 7.01
C GLY A 223 -17.31 -11.52 6.26
N GLU A 224 -16.49 -10.47 6.39
CA GLU A 224 -15.15 -10.44 5.81
C GLU A 224 -14.19 -11.41 6.51
N LEU A 225 -14.24 -11.52 7.82
CA LEU A 225 -13.44 -12.46 8.60
C LEU A 225 -13.68 -13.90 8.14
N GLU A 226 -14.91 -14.23 7.75
CA GLU A 226 -15.23 -15.55 7.21
C GLU A 226 -14.57 -15.78 5.84
N ARG A 227 -14.55 -14.77 4.97
CA ARG A 227 -13.79 -14.84 3.71
C ARG A 227 -12.29 -15.05 3.96
N TRP A 228 -11.72 -14.35 4.94
CA TRP A 228 -10.33 -14.55 5.33
C TRP A 228 -10.09 -15.94 5.93
N ARG A 229 -11.03 -16.47 6.73
CA ARG A 229 -10.97 -17.81 7.33
C ARG A 229 -11.00 -18.92 6.29
N VAL A 230 -11.81 -18.77 5.25
CA VAL A 230 -11.85 -19.71 4.11
C VAL A 230 -10.49 -19.77 3.40
N VAL A 231 -9.76 -18.65 3.36
CA VAL A 231 -8.42 -18.59 2.75
C VAL A 231 -7.35 -19.13 3.70
N ASP A 232 -7.40 -18.74 4.97
CA ASP A 232 -6.48 -19.15 6.02
C ASP A 232 -7.23 -19.32 7.35
N PRO A 233 -7.55 -20.58 7.75
CA PRO A 233 -8.24 -20.85 9.01
C PRO A 233 -7.45 -20.39 10.24
N THR A 234 -6.11 -20.36 10.16
CA THR A 234 -5.25 -19.96 11.28
C THR A 234 -5.31 -18.45 11.52
N PHE A 235 -5.48 -17.66 10.45
CA PHE A 235 -5.80 -16.23 10.58
C PHE A 235 -7.12 -16.04 11.34
N GLY A 236 -8.18 -16.75 10.95
CA GLY A 236 -9.48 -16.70 11.63
C GLY A 236 -9.36 -17.04 13.12
N GLN A 237 -8.67 -18.13 13.46
CA GLN A 237 -8.44 -18.55 14.85
C GLN A 237 -7.65 -17.50 15.66
N ARG A 238 -6.64 -16.87 15.06
CA ARG A 238 -5.89 -15.78 15.70
C ARG A 238 -6.80 -14.59 16.01
N ILE A 239 -7.63 -14.19 15.05
CA ILE A 239 -8.56 -13.08 15.24
C ILE A 239 -9.61 -13.42 16.30
N ASP A 240 -10.17 -14.63 16.32
CA ASP A 240 -11.15 -15.05 17.34
C ASP A 240 -10.57 -14.94 18.76
N ARG A 241 -9.35 -15.44 18.96
CA ARG A 241 -8.64 -15.33 20.24
C ARG A 241 -8.42 -13.86 20.61
N LEU A 242 -7.94 -13.05 19.67
CA LEU A 242 -7.66 -11.63 19.92
C LEU A 242 -8.94 -10.84 20.21
N GLN A 243 -10.07 -11.20 19.58
CA GLN A 243 -11.39 -10.64 19.89
C GLN A 243 -11.79 -10.95 21.33
N ALA A 244 -11.69 -12.19 21.78
CA ALA A 244 -11.97 -12.54 23.17
C ALA A 244 -11.09 -11.74 24.15
N GLU A 245 -9.80 -11.60 23.85
CA GLU A 245 -8.84 -10.84 24.65
C GLU A 245 -9.14 -9.33 24.70
N VAL A 246 -9.56 -8.74 23.59
CA VAL A 246 -9.93 -7.32 23.48
C VAL A 246 -11.24 -7.05 24.23
N LEU A 247 -12.25 -7.90 24.06
CA LEU A 247 -13.52 -7.77 24.77
C LEU A 247 -13.35 -7.94 26.29
N ALA A 248 -12.50 -8.88 26.74
CA ALA A 248 -12.18 -9.07 28.16
C ALA A 248 -11.49 -7.85 28.79
N ARG A 249 -10.92 -6.94 27.98
CA ARG A 249 -10.32 -5.67 28.41
C ARG A 249 -11.30 -4.49 28.43
N GLY A 250 -12.58 -4.74 28.15
CA GLY A 250 -13.64 -3.74 28.22
C GLY A 250 -13.93 -2.99 26.91
N PHE A 251 -13.27 -3.37 25.82
CA PHE A 251 -13.69 -2.90 24.49
C PHE A 251 -15.01 -3.57 24.09
N THR A 252 -15.83 -2.86 23.30
CA THR A 252 -17.21 -3.29 22.98
C THR A 252 -17.39 -3.69 21.51
N TRP A 253 -16.30 -3.82 20.75
CA TRP A 253 -16.32 -4.14 19.33
C TRP A 253 -15.24 -5.18 18.97
N SER A 254 -15.48 -5.88 17.87
CA SER A 254 -14.63 -6.96 17.33
C SER A 254 -13.89 -6.49 16.07
N TRP A 255 -13.21 -7.41 15.37
CA TRP A 255 -12.40 -7.09 14.18
C TRP A 255 -13.22 -6.47 13.05
N GLU A 256 -14.46 -6.94 12.83
CA GLU A 256 -15.44 -6.39 11.89
C GLU A 256 -16.28 -5.24 12.46
N GLY A 257 -16.15 -5.01 13.77
CA GLY A 257 -16.95 -4.03 14.50
C GLY A 257 -16.41 -2.61 14.34
N ARG A 258 -17.31 -1.63 14.40
CA ARG A 258 -16.92 -0.21 14.43
C ARG A 258 -16.66 0.24 15.87
N PRO A 259 -15.54 0.93 16.13
CA PRO A 259 -15.36 1.64 17.41
C PRO A 259 -16.50 2.64 17.66
N PRO A 260 -16.94 2.84 18.92
CA PRO A 260 -17.96 3.84 19.27
C PRO A 260 -17.59 5.25 18.81
N ALA A 261 -18.61 6.05 18.48
CA ALA A 261 -18.45 7.46 18.13
C ALA A 261 -17.74 8.22 19.27
N GLY A 262 -16.62 8.88 18.96
CA GLY A 262 -15.73 9.48 19.96
C GLY A 262 -14.32 8.84 20.03
N GLY A 263 -14.10 7.72 19.33
CA GLY A 263 -12.75 7.14 19.08
C GLY A 263 -11.85 8.00 18.16
N HIS A 264 -12.13 9.29 18.04
CA HIS A 264 -11.42 10.25 17.21
C HIS A 264 -10.05 10.54 17.83
N ASN A 265 -8.97 10.26 17.11
CA ASN A 265 -7.64 10.69 17.53
C ASN A 265 -7.38 12.12 17.03
N PRO A 266 -7.22 13.13 17.89
CA PRO A 266 -7.06 14.53 17.48
C PRO A 266 -5.73 14.83 16.76
N ASN A 267 -4.80 13.86 16.64
CA ASN A 267 -3.55 14.01 15.87
C ASN A 267 -3.72 13.73 14.36
N GLN A 268 -4.95 13.80 13.86
CA GLN A 268 -5.33 13.52 12.48
C GLN A 268 -4.95 14.65 11.49
N GLY A 269 -3.72 14.65 10.99
CA GLY A 269 -3.34 15.33 9.73
C GLY A 269 -3.48 14.46 8.46
N ASN A 270 -3.75 15.06 7.30
CA ASN A 270 -3.72 14.38 5.98
C ASN A 270 -2.27 14.04 5.58
N LEU A 271 -1.78 12.84 5.93
CA LEU A 271 -0.49 12.35 5.44
C LEU A 271 -0.70 11.43 4.22
N PHE A 272 0.27 11.45 3.31
CA PHE A 272 0.28 10.55 2.16
C PHE A 272 0.62 9.12 2.62
N HIS A 273 -0.28 8.16 2.37
CA HIS A 273 -0.19 6.75 2.81
C HIS A 273 -0.09 5.77 1.63
N PRO A 274 1.04 5.75 0.88
CA PRO A 274 1.11 5.12 -0.44
C PRO A 274 0.84 3.60 -0.43
N LEU A 275 1.18 2.89 0.65
CA LEU A 275 1.04 1.42 0.73
C LEU A 275 -0.38 0.95 1.13
N CYS A 276 -1.34 1.86 1.32
CA CYS A 276 -2.72 1.53 1.73
C CYS A 276 -3.82 2.19 0.88
N VAL A 277 -3.50 2.81 -0.26
CA VAL A 277 -4.47 3.54 -1.11
C VAL A 277 -5.64 2.66 -1.60
N GLY A 278 -5.46 1.34 -1.69
CA GLY A 278 -6.51 0.40 -2.11
C GLY A 278 -7.47 -0.08 -1.02
N CYS A 279 -7.17 0.15 0.27
CA CYS A 279 -7.99 -0.37 1.37
C CYS A 279 -9.33 0.36 1.50
N GLU A 280 -9.37 1.64 1.14
CA GLU A 280 -10.56 2.51 1.25
C GLU A 280 -11.63 2.18 0.21
N LYS A 281 -11.24 1.59 -0.93
CA LYS A 281 -12.17 1.25 -2.02
C LYS A 281 -13.17 0.17 -1.63
N SER A 282 -12.75 -0.78 -0.80
CA SER A 282 -13.65 -1.82 -0.27
C SER A 282 -14.84 -1.19 0.47
N ALA A 283 -14.60 -0.10 1.21
CA ALA A 283 -15.63 0.60 1.95
C ALA A 283 -16.57 1.43 1.06
N ILE A 284 -16.07 2.01 -0.04
CA ILE A 284 -16.85 2.90 -0.92
C ILE A 284 -17.71 2.14 -1.91
N VAL A 285 -17.14 1.14 -2.58
CA VAL A 285 -17.91 0.30 -3.52
C VAL A 285 -19.12 -0.31 -2.81
N GLN A 286 -19.01 -0.59 -1.51
CA GLN A 286 -20.10 -1.10 -0.69
C GLN A 286 -21.05 -0.04 -0.15
N ALA A 287 -20.64 1.23 -0.06
CA ALA A 287 -21.57 2.33 0.21
C ALA A 287 -22.46 2.55 -1.01
N GLU A 288 -21.85 2.58 -2.20
CA GLU A 288 -22.53 2.69 -3.49
C GLU A 288 -23.49 1.51 -3.73
N LEU A 289 -23.07 0.26 -3.45
CA LEU A 289 -23.94 -0.91 -3.57
C LEU A 289 -25.13 -0.87 -2.58
N ARG A 290 -24.93 -0.39 -1.35
CA ARG A 290 -26.01 -0.23 -0.38
C ARG A 290 -27.00 0.88 -0.74
N GLU A 291 -26.51 1.97 -1.32
CA GLU A 291 -27.35 3.03 -1.86
C GLU A 291 -28.20 2.50 -3.03
N LEU A 292 -27.61 1.70 -3.92
CA LEU A 292 -28.33 1.04 -5.02
C LEU A 292 -29.36 0.00 -4.55
N GLU A 293 -29.07 -0.74 -3.49
CA GLU A 293 -30.03 -1.69 -2.87
C GLU A 293 -31.19 -0.96 -2.16
N GLN A 294 -30.94 0.25 -1.63
CA GLN A 294 -31.96 1.08 -0.98
C GLN A 294 -32.85 1.83 -2.00
N GLU A 295 -32.32 2.16 -3.17
CA GLU A 295 -33.09 2.78 -4.27
C GLU A 295 -33.99 1.78 -5.02
N GLN A 296 -33.77 0.47 -4.82
CA GLN A 296 -34.56 -0.61 -5.43
C GLN A 296 -35.59 -1.25 -4.48
N SER A 297 -35.71 -0.76 -3.25
CA SER A 297 -36.70 -1.18 -2.24
C SER A 297 -37.73 -0.10 -1.95
#